data_AF-A0A955LQ78-F1
#
_entry.id   AF-A0A955LQ78-F1
#
_cell.length_a   1.000
_cell.length_b   1.000
_cell.length_c   1.000
_cell.angle_alpha   90.00
_cell.angle_beta   90.00
_cell.angle_gamma   90.00
#
_symmetry.space_group_name_H-M   'P 1'
#
loop_
_entity.id
_entity.type
_entity.pdbx_description
1 polymer ?
#
loop_
_entity_poly.entity_id
_entity_poly.type
_entity_poly.pdbx_seq_one_letter_code
_entity_poly.pdbx_strand_id
1 'polypeptide(L)' 'MLPFTKTDWLYSLIFIGVFAVIVLVPCIIIALMGRKAINEMGRYPTRIPLIQSKMMMPLLMVDVVTFALLVGFYNVFSGQ' A
#
# COMPACT_ATOMS: atom_id res chain seq x y z
N MET A 1 1.68 -36.14 -3.72
CA MET A 1 2.79 -35.31 -3.23
C MET A 1 3.68 -35.05 -4.45
N LEU A 2 3.39 -33.98 -5.21
CA LEU A 2 4.08 -33.69 -6.47
C LEU A 2 5.48 -33.10 -6.20
N PRO A 3 6.49 -33.41 -7.03
CA PRO A 3 7.85 -32.93 -6.83
C PRO A 3 7.90 -31.43 -7.17
N PHE A 4 7.85 -30.58 -6.15
CA PHE A 4 8.13 -29.15 -6.29
C PHE A 4 9.55 -28.99 -6.84
N THR A 5 9.67 -28.48 -8.07
CA THR A 5 10.97 -28.23 -8.67
C THR A 5 11.57 -26.95 -8.08
N LYS A 6 12.91 -26.84 -8.04
CA LYS A 6 13.59 -25.65 -7.46
C LYS A 6 13.13 -24.32 -8.09
N THR A 7 12.67 -24.35 -9.33
CA THR A 7 12.18 -23.21 -10.08
C THR A 7 10.86 -22.67 -9.51
N ASP A 8 9.94 -23.55 -9.07
CA ASP A 8 8.63 -23.18 -8.52
C ASP A 8 8.75 -22.39 -7.20
N TRP A 9 9.78 -22.72 -6.42
CA TRP A 9 10.12 -22.01 -5.19
C TRP A 9 10.60 -20.58 -5.47
N LEU A 10 11.40 -20.38 -6.53
CA LEU A 10 11.88 -19.06 -6.91
C LEU A 10 10.74 -18.17 -7.41
N TYR A 11 9.82 -18.69 -8.23
CA TYR A 11 8.64 -17.93 -8.67
C TYR A 11 7.75 -17.53 -7.48
N SER A 12 7.55 -18.44 -6.53
CA SER A 12 6.76 -18.18 -5.32
C SER A 12 7.41 -17.10 -4.43
N LEU A 13 8.75 -17.13 -4.27
CA LEU A 13 9.49 -16.12 -3.53
C LEU A 13 9.45 -14.74 -4.20
N ILE A 14 9.57 -14.69 -5.53
CA ILE A 14 9.45 -13.44 -6.30
C ILE A 14 8.04 -12.87 -6.17
N PHE A 15 7.00 -13.71 -6.25
CA PHE A 15 5.61 -13.30 -6.07
C PHE A 15 5.38 -12.66 -4.70
N ILE A 16 5.80 -13.36 -3.63
CA ILE A 16 5.68 -12.87 -2.26
C ILE A 16 6.47 -11.56 -2.08
N GLY A 17 7.68 -11.47 -2.64
CA GLY A 17 8.51 -10.28 -2.56
C GLY A 17 7.86 -9.06 -3.21
N VAL A 18 7.37 -9.20 -4.45
CA VAL A 18 6.71 -8.11 -5.17
C VAL A 18 5.41 -7.70 -4.48
N PHE A 19 4.60 -8.67 -4.04
CA PHE A 19 3.38 -8.41 -3.29
C PHE A 19 3.67 -7.64 -1.98
N ALA A 20 4.68 -8.07 -1.23
CA ALA A 20 5.09 -7.41 0.00
C ALA A 20 5.50 -5.95 -0.25
N VAL A 21 6.22 -5.65 -1.34
CA VAL A 21 6.60 -4.27 -1.68
C VAL A 21 5.38 -3.42 -2.05
N ILE A 22 4.47 -3.96 -2.88
CA ILE A 22 3.24 -3.26 -3.29
C ILE A 22 2.38 -2.87 -2.08
N VAL A 23 2.37 -3.69 -1.02
CA VAL A 23 1.61 -3.39 0.20
C VAL A 23 2.40 -2.52 1.17
N LEU A 24 3.69 -2.80 1.42
CA LEU A 24 4.46 -2.10 2.44
C LEU A 24 4.73 -0.63 2.08
N VAL A 25 5.00 -0.33 0.82
CA VAL A 25 5.29 1.04 0.37
C VAL A 25 4.15 2.02 0.69
N PRO A 26 2.89 1.78 0.28
CA PRO A 26 1.79 2.67 0.61
C PRO A 26 1.50 2.72 2.12
N CYS A 27 1.68 1.62 2.86
CA CYS A 27 1.54 1.63 4.33
C CYS A 27 2.53 2.60 5.00
N ILE A 28 3.78 2.64 4.57
CA ILE A 28 4.79 3.58 5.09
C ILE A 28 4.40 5.02 4.76
N ILE A 29 3.95 5.27 3.52
CA ILE A 29 3.50 6.62 3.09
C ILE A 29 2.34 7.10 3.96
N ILE A 30 1.33 6.25 4.18
CA ILE A 30 0.17 6.55 5.03
C ILE A 30 0.61 6.84 6.48
N ALA A 31 1.53 6.04 7.03
CA ALA A 31 2.05 6.26 8.39
C ALA A 31 2.78 7.61 8.53
N LEU A 32 3.58 8.00 7.53
CA LEU A 32 4.26 9.30 7.51
C LEU A 32 3.27 10.46 7.39
N MET A 33 2.23 10.32 6.57
CA MET A 33 1.16 11.30 6.44
C MET A 33 0.39 11.44 7.75
N GLY A 34 0.01 10.32 8.38
CA GLY A 34 -0.68 10.30 9.67
C GLY A 34 0.13 10.98 10.77
N ARG A 35 1.44 10.73 10.83
CA ARG A 35 2.35 11.40 11.78
C ARG A 35 2.32 12.92 11.65
N LYS A 36 2.38 13.43 10.41
CA LYS A 36 2.35 14.88 10.14
C LYS A 36 1.03 15.49 10.61
N ALA A 37 -0.09 14.84 10.30
CA ALA A 37 -1.40 15.35 10.68
C ALA A 37 -1.67 15.29 12.18
N ILE A 38 -1.23 14.23 12.87
CA ILE A 38 -1.33 14.15 14.33
C ILE A 38 -0.54 15.30 14.98
N ASN A 39 0.66 15.58 14.48
CA ASN A 39 1.47 16.70 14.98
C ASN A 39 0.77 18.05 14.75
N GLU A 40 0.13 18.24 13.61
CA GLU A 40 -0.57 19.48 13.26
C GLU A 40 -1.89 19.66 14.02
N MET A 41 -2.64 18.56 14.24
CA MET A 41 -3.84 18.55 15.08
C MET A 41 -3.51 18.83 16.55
N GLY A 42 -2.39 18.31 17.05
CA GLY A 42 -1.89 18.61 18.40
C GLY A 42 -1.50 20.09 18.57
N ARG A 43 -1.05 20.75 17.49
CA ARG A 43 -0.67 22.17 17.51
C ARG A 43 -1.85 23.12 17.29
N TYR A 44 -2.89 22.70 16.55
CA TYR A 44 -4.07 23.53 16.23
C TYR A 44 -5.38 22.74 16.35
N PRO A 45 -5.89 22.52 17.58
CA PRO A 45 -7.09 21.70 17.82
C PRO A 45 -8.37 22.28 17.20
N THR A 46 -8.47 23.59 16.98
CA THR A 46 -9.61 24.22 16.30
C THR A 46 -9.65 23.97 14.79
N ARG A 47 -8.55 23.44 14.20
CA ARG A 47 -8.44 23.19 12.74
C ARG A 47 -8.50 21.71 12.36
N ILE A 48 -8.83 20.82 13.28
CA ILE A 48 -8.98 19.37 13.04
C ILE A 48 -9.82 19.04 11.78
N PRO A 49 -11.04 19.61 11.58
CA PRO A 49 -11.84 19.25 10.40
C PRO A 49 -11.20 19.69 9.07
N LEU A 50 -10.41 20.77 9.08
CA LEU A 50 -9.66 21.23 7.90
C LEU A 50 -8.44 20.35 7.62
N ILE A 51 -7.77 19.85 8.66
CA ILE A 51 -6.61 18.95 8.52
C ILE A 51 -7.08 17.58 8.02
N GLN A 52 -8.18 17.05 8.57
CA GLN A 52 -8.77 15.78 8.11
C GLN A 52 -9.24 15.84 6.65
N SER A 53 -9.96 16.89 6.25
CA SER A 53 -10.44 17.00 4.87
C SER A 53 -9.30 17.11 3.86
N LYS A 54 -8.22 17.84 4.22
CA LYS A 54 -6.99 17.92 3.40
C LYS A 54 -6.23 16.60 3.30
N MET A 55 -6.30 15.75 4.33
CA MET A 55 -5.69 14.42 4.29
C MET A 55 -6.51 13.40 3.51
N MET A 56 -7.84 13.53 3.50
CA MET A 56 -8.73 12.53 2.93
C MET A 56 -8.45 12.29 1.44
N MET A 57 -8.24 13.36 0.68
CA MET A 57 -7.98 13.28 -0.76
C MET A 57 -6.66 12.56 -1.11
N PRO A 58 -5.49 12.94 -0.55
CA PRO A 58 -4.25 12.23 -0.84
C PRO A 58 -4.25 10.79 -0.29
N LEU A 59 -4.94 10.52 0.83
CA LEU A 59 -5.08 9.16 1.34
C LEU A 59 -5.85 8.27 0.35
N LEU A 60 -6.96 8.79 -0.19
CA LEU A 60 -7.77 8.09 -1.18
C LEU A 60 -7.02 7.88 -2.49
N MET A 61 -6.19 8.84 -2.92
CA MET A 61 -5.31 8.65 -4.09
C MET A 61 -4.30 7.52 -3.88
N VAL A 62 -3.64 7.45 -2.71
CA VAL A 62 -2.69 6.37 -2.40
C VAL A 62 -3.39 5.01 -2.44
N ASP A 63 -4.60 4.94 -1.91
CA ASP A 63 -5.37 3.70 -1.86
C ASP A 63 -5.81 3.25 -3.26
N VAL A 64 -6.31 4.17 -4.10
CA VAL A 64 -6.67 3.89 -5.50
C VAL A 64 -5.45 3.42 -6.31
N VAL A 65 -4.29 4.05 -6.14
CA VAL A 65 -3.05 3.62 -6.81
C VAL A 65 -2.62 2.23 -6.33
N THR A 66 -2.70 1.96 -5.03
CA THR A 66 -2.38 0.65 -4.45
C THR A 66 -3.31 -0.43 -5.00
N PHE A 67 -4.61 -0.13 -5.07
CA PHE A 67 -5.61 -1.04 -5.62
C PHE A 67 -5.36 -1.30 -7.11
N ALA A 68 -5.03 -0.27 -7.89
CA ALA A 68 -4.68 -0.42 -9.30
C ALA A 68 -3.44 -1.31 -9.50
N LEU A 69 -2.41 -1.13 -8.67
CA LEU A 69 -1.20 -1.97 -8.70
C LEU A 69 -1.49 -3.42 -8.33
N LEU A 70 -2.32 -3.66 -7.31
CA LEU A 70 -2.76 -4.99 -6.91
C LEU A 70 -3.57 -5.69 -8.00
N VAL A 71 -4.50 -4.98 -8.64
CA VAL A 71 -5.29 -5.51 -9.75
C VAL A 71 -4.41 -5.81 -10.96
N GLY A 72 -3.47 -4.92 -11.29
CA GLY A 72 -2.50 -5.16 -12.36
C GLY A 72 -1.62 -6.38 -12.08
N PHE A 73 -1.11 -6.50 -10.86
CA PHE A 73 -0.34 -7.66 -10.42
C PHE A 73 -1.17 -8.95 -10.51
N TYR A 74 -2.39 -8.95 -9.99
CA TYR A 74 -3.29 -10.10 -10.07
C TYR A 74 -3.54 -10.51 -11.53
N ASN A 75 -3.84 -9.56 -12.41
CA ASN A 75 -4.15 -9.85 -13.82
C ASN A 75 -2.94 -10.43 -14.58
N VAL A 76 -1.72 -9.96 -14.28
CA VAL A 76 -0.48 -10.52 -14.85
C VAL A 76 -0.25 -11.96 -14.40
N PHE A 77 -0.55 -12.27 -13.14
CA PHE A 77 -0.34 -13.62 -12.58
C PHE A 77 -1.52 -14.58 -12.78
N SER A 78 -2.75 -14.08 -12.97
CA SER A 78 -3.93 -14.91 -13.29
C SER A 78 -4.06 -15.20 -14.79
N GLY A 79 -3.33 -14.46 -15.63
CA GLY A 79 -3.25 -14.66 -17.07
C GLY A 79 -2.17 -15.65 -17.52
N GLN A 80 -1.39 -16.21 -16.59
CA GLN A 80 -0.53 -17.39 -16.81
C GLN A 80 -1.24 -18.64 -16.30
#